data_AF-A0A962J4L7-F1
#
_entry.id   AF-A0A962J4L7-F1
#
_cell.length_a   1.000
_cell.length_b   1.000
_cell.length_c   1.000
_cell.angle_alpha   90.00
_cell.angle_beta   90.00
_cell.angle_gamma   90.00
#
_symmetry.space_group_name_H-M   'P 1'
#
loop_
_entity.id
_entity.type
_entity.pdbx_description
1 polymer ?
#
loop_
_entity_poly.entity_id
_entity_poly.type
_entity_poly.pdbx_seq_one_letter_code
_entity_poly.pdbx_strand_id
1 'polypeptide(L)'
;MKVYEKNEQKCAELKNQLNDKIREISIYEDQISQIKQSKNTLDNQIRYLETNVKNMMTSYGVSIDFIADAFIPNSYLAIAKGGYDLSQAPKASEIENAMNRIKVMKKEVKNKENEIMNIGMQIRSLTIEKEDLIQKWRFSGCQKNGF
;
A
#
# COMPACT_ATOMS: atom_id res chain seq x y z
N MET A 1 6.72 -36.97 39.43
CA MET A 1 6.96 -37.15 37.98
C MET A 1 5.98 -36.35 37.10
N LYS A 2 4.66 -36.39 37.34
CA LYS A 2 3.62 -35.74 36.49
C LYS A 2 3.68 -34.20 36.31
N VAL A 3 4.26 -33.44 37.25
CA VAL A 3 4.27 -31.96 37.19
C VAL A 3 5.35 -31.44 36.25
N TYR A 4 6.48 -32.14 36.14
CA TYR A 4 7.58 -31.76 35.26
C TYR A 4 7.22 -31.98 33.79
N GLU A 5 6.68 -33.15 33.44
CA GLU A 5 6.21 -33.46 32.08
C GLU A 5 5.11 -32.50 31.61
N LYS A 6 4.17 -32.13 32.50
CA LYS A 6 3.10 -31.17 32.19
C LYS A 6 3.64 -29.77 31.92
N ASN A 7 4.69 -29.35 32.63
CA ASN A 7 5.33 -28.07 32.37
C ASN A 7 6.12 -28.08 31.05
N GLU A 8 6.80 -29.17 30.74
CA GLU A 8 7.56 -29.32 29.49
C GLU A 8 6.63 -29.28 28.26
N GLN A 9 5.50 -29.96 28.32
CA GLN A 9 4.45 -29.89 27.29
C GLN A 9 3.93 -28.46 27.10
N LYS A 10 3.64 -27.76 28.20
CA LYS A 10 3.17 -26.36 28.16
C LYS A 10 4.23 -25.42 27.56
N CYS A 11 5.51 -25.64 27.86
CA CYS A 11 6.60 -24.86 27.29
C CYS A 11 6.77 -25.11 25.78
N ALA A 12 6.62 -26.35 25.34
CA ALA A 12 6.65 -26.71 23.92
C ALA A 12 5.48 -26.08 23.16
N GLU A 13 4.28 -26.10 23.74
CA GLU A 13 3.09 -25.49 23.16
C GLU A 13 3.24 -23.97 22.99
N LEU A 14 3.70 -23.28 24.04
CA LEU A 14 3.98 -21.84 23.97
C LEU A 14 5.07 -21.49 22.94
N LYS A 15 6.09 -22.34 22.79
CA LYS A 15 7.14 -22.16 21.77
C LYS A 15 6.58 -22.30 20.36
N ASN A 16 5.71 -23.29 20.13
CA ASN A 16 5.06 -23.47 18.83
C ASN A 16 4.15 -22.30 18.50
N GLN A 17 3.30 -21.86 19.44
CA GLN A 17 2.44 -20.68 19.26
C GLN A 17 3.26 -19.42 18.95
N LEU A 18 4.41 -19.24 19.61
CA LEU A 18 5.30 -18.10 19.35
C LEU A 18 5.89 -18.15 17.94
N ASN A 19 6.36 -19.32 17.51
CA ASN A 19 6.91 -19.53 16.17
C ASN A 19 5.84 -19.27 15.09
N ASP A 20 4.60 -19.71 15.33
CA ASP A 20 3.48 -19.46 14.42
C ASP A 20 3.20 -17.96 14.29
N LYS A 21 3.19 -17.22 15.40
CA LYS A 21 2.99 -15.76 15.39
C LYS A 21 4.12 -15.01 14.68
N ILE A 22 5.38 -15.43 14.88
CA ILE A 22 6.53 -14.86 14.16
C ILE A 22 6.39 -15.11 12.66
N ARG A 23 5.97 -16.31 12.26
CA ARG A 23 5.75 -16.67 10.86
C ARG A 23 4.61 -15.87 10.23
N GLU A 24 3.48 -15.70 10.92
CA GLU A 24 2.37 -14.86 10.46
C GLU A 24 2.81 -13.40 10.23
N ILE A 25 3.57 -12.82 11.18
CA ILE A 25 4.12 -11.46 11.02
C ILE A 25 4.99 -11.38 9.77
N SER A 26 5.91 -12.33 9.57
CA SER A 26 6.80 -12.36 8.39
C SER A 26 6.01 -12.42 7.08
N ILE A 27 4.94 -13.20 7.01
CA ILE A 27 4.07 -13.29 5.82
C ILE A 27 3.43 -11.93 5.53
N TYR A 28 2.93 -11.25 6.55
CA TYR A 28 2.32 -9.92 6.39
C TYR A 28 3.35 -8.84 6.00
N GLU A 29 4.58 -8.92 6.50
CA GLU A 29 5.67 -8.03 6.08
C GLU A 29 6.04 -8.22 4.60
N ASP A 30 6.10 -9.47 4.14
CA ASP A 30 6.32 -9.79 2.73
C ASP A 30 5.17 -9.27 1.84
N GLN A 31 3.92 -9.42 2.27
CA GLN A 31 2.76 -8.85 1.57
C GLN A 31 2.84 -7.33 1.46
N ILE A 32 3.17 -6.62 2.55
CA ILE A 32 3.39 -5.17 2.52
C ILE A 32 4.48 -4.79 1.52
N SER A 33 5.58 -5.55 1.47
CA SER A 33 6.68 -5.31 0.53
C SER A 33 6.21 -5.41 -0.92
N GLN A 34 5.45 -6.46 -1.26
CA GLN A 34 4.88 -6.64 -2.60
C GLN A 34 3.90 -5.53 -2.98
N ILE A 35 3.01 -5.14 -2.05
CA ILE A 35 2.04 -4.05 -2.30
C ILE A 35 2.77 -2.72 -2.50
N LYS A 36 3.82 -2.43 -1.72
CA LYS A 36 4.65 -1.22 -1.91
C LYS A 36 5.34 -1.20 -3.27
N GLN A 37 5.87 -2.33 -3.74
CA GLN A 37 6.46 -2.42 -5.07
C GLN A 37 5.42 -2.13 -6.16
N SER A 38 4.25 -2.77 -6.07
CA SER A 38 3.13 -2.55 -7.00
C SER A 38 2.66 -1.08 -6.99
N LYS A 39 2.55 -0.46 -5.81
CA LYS A 39 2.23 0.97 -5.66
C LYS A 39 3.26 1.85 -6.37
N ASN A 40 4.55 1.62 -6.15
CA ASN A 40 5.62 2.38 -6.79
C ASN A 40 5.58 2.27 -8.33
N THR A 41 5.24 1.09 -8.86
CA THR A 41 5.03 0.91 -10.30
C THR A 41 3.88 1.79 -10.81
N LEU A 42 2.74 1.83 -10.10
CA LEU A 42 1.61 2.68 -10.46
C LEU A 42 1.96 4.17 -10.36
N ASP A 43 2.65 4.60 -9.31
CA ASP A 43 3.08 6.00 -9.15
C ASP A 43 3.99 6.44 -10.30
N ASN A 44 4.90 5.58 -10.75
CA ASN A 44 5.74 5.85 -11.91
C ASN A 44 4.94 5.90 -13.23
N GLN A 45 3.95 5.02 -13.40
CA GLN A 45 3.05 5.04 -14.56
C GLN A 45 2.19 6.31 -14.60
N ILE A 46 1.68 6.74 -13.45
CA ILE A 46 0.96 8.01 -13.29
C ILE A 46 1.86 9.16 -13.72
N ARG A 47 3.08 9.28 -13.16
CA ARG A 47 4.03 10.36 -13.49
C ARG A 47 4.36 10.40 -14.98
N TYR A 48 4.57 9.24 -15.60
CA TYR A 48 4.82 9.12 -17.03
C TYR A 48 3.63 9.63 -17.86
N LEU A 49 2.42 9.19 -17.54
CA LEU A 49 1.21 9.62 -18.25
C LEU A 49 0.91 11.11 -18.03
N GLU A 50 1.11 11.64 -16.83
CA GLU A 50 0.99 13.07 -16.54
C GLU A 50 1.98 13.90 -17.37
N THR A 51 3.21 13.43 -17.50
CA THR A 51 4.24 14.07 -18.34
C THR A 51 3.85 14.04 -19.83
N ASN A 52 3.37 12.90 -20.31
CA ASN A 52 2.91 12.78 -21.70
C ASN A 52 1.74 13.71 -22.00
N VAL A 53 0.74 13.76 -21.11
CA VAL A 53 -0.40 14.67 -21.24
C VAL A 53 0.08 16.12 -21.27
N LYS A 54 0.99 16.51 -20.37
CA LYS A 54 1.57 17.86 -20.36
C LYS A 54 2.29 18.19 -21.67
N ASN A 55 3.08 17.28 -22.20
CA ASN A 55 3.82 17.47 -23.44
C ASN A 55 2.89 17.59 -24.66
N MET A 56 1.86 16.74 -24.73
CA MET A 56 0.83 16.82 -25.78
C MET A 56 0.15 18.19 -25.73
N MET A 57 -0.34 18.61 -24.57
CA MET A 57 -0.99 19.92 -24.38
C MET A 57 -0.09 21.09 -24.76
N THR A 58 1.18 21.05 -24.34
CA THR A 58 2.18 22.09 -24.68
C THR A 58 2.41 22.16 -26.19
N SER A 59 2.48 21.02 -26.89
CA SER A 59 2.63 20.99 -28.36
C SER A 59 1.45 21.63 -29.11
N TYR A 60 0.28 21.72 -28.46
CA TYR A 60 -0.91 22.39 -28.98
C TYR A 60 -1.01 23.88 -28.58
N GLY A 61 0.05 24.45 -27.99
CA GLY A 61 0.05 25.84 -27.52
C GLY A 61 -0.74 26.07 -26.23
N VAL A 62 -1.15 24.99 -25.55
CA VAL A 62 -1.89 25.01 -24.29
C VAL A 62 -0.90 24.86 -23.13
N SER A 63 -0.64 25.95 -22.40
CA SER A 63 0.07 25.86 -21.13
C SER A 63 -0.89 25.40 -20.04
N ILE A 64 -0.65 24.22 -19.47
CA ILE A 64 -1.36 23.71 -18.30
C ILE A 64 -0.46 23.81 -17.08
N ASP A 65 -0.82 24.71 -16.16
CA ASP A 65 -0.38 24.63 -14.78
C ASP A 65 -1.13 23.45 -14.14
N PHE A 66 -0.45 22.30 -14.02
CA PHE A 66 -1.02 21.09 -13.46
C PHE A 66 -1.23 21.32 -11.94
N ILE A 67 -2.42 21.77 -11.54
CA ILE A 67 -2.76 21.85 -10.11
C ILE A 67 -2.88 20.42 -9.61
N ALA A 68 -1.85 19.98 -8.88
CA ALA A 68 -1.66 18.62 -8.43
C ALA A 68 -2.81 18.04 -7.59
N ASP A 69 -3.73 18.88 -7.09
CA ASP A 69 -4.79 18.46 -6.15
C ASP A 69 -6.23 18.76 -6.60
N ALA A 70 -6.46 19.35 -7.77
CA ALA A 70 -7.83 19.58 -8.24
C ALA A 70 -8.35 18.36 -8.99
N PHE A 71 -9.14 17.54 -8.29
CA PHE A 71 -10.21 16.75 -8.88
C PHE A 71 -10.96 17.67 -9.87
N ILE A 72 -10.68 17.57 -11.17
CA ILE A 72 -11.57 18.12 -12.21
C ILE A 72 -12.35 16.91 -12.76
N PRO A 73 -13.44 16.49 -12.09
CA PRO A 73 -14.35 15.51 -12.64
C PRO A 73 -15.08 16.19 -13.79
N ASN A 74 -14.84 15.75 -15.02
CA ASN A 74 -15.44 16.33 -16.21
C ASN A 74 -15.21 17.84 -16.35
N SER A 75 -14.08 18.22 -16.92
CA SER A 75 -14.19 19.29 -17.89
C SER A 75 -13.02 19.31 -18.84
N TYR A 76 -13.37 19.26 -20.12
CA TYR A 76 -12.73 19.99 -21.22
C TYR A 76 -12.54 21.51 -20.96
N LEU A 77 -12.66 21.99 -19.70
CA LEU A 77 -12.63 23.38 -19.25
C LEU A 77 -11.49 23.63 -18.24
N ALA A 78 -10.36 22.93 -18.38
CA ALA A 78 -9.12 23.65 -18.08
C ALA A 78 -9.02 24.74 -19.17
N ILE A 79 -9.67 25.87 -18.92
CA ILE A 79 -9.42 27.12 -19.65
C ILE A 79 -7.93 27.36 -19.41
N ALA A 80 -7.09 26.88 -20.34
CA ALA A 80 -5.80 27.47 -20.56
C ALA A 80 -6.05 28.97 -20.57
N LYS A 81 -5.19 29.77 -19.94
CA LYS A 81 -5.36 31.23 -19.76
C LYS A 81 -5.63 32.05 -21.06
N GLY A 82 -5.87 31.41 -22.22
CA GLY A 82 -6.32 31.99 -23.49
C GLY A 82 -7.52 31.31 -24.18
N GLY A 83 -8.34 30.47 -23.53
CA GLY A 83 -9.65 30.05 -24.08
C GLY A 83 -9.65 28.99 -25.20
N TYR A 84 -8.67 28.07 -25.20
CA TYR A 84 -8.58 27.01 -26.21
C TYR A 84 -9.56 25.87 -25.94
N ASP A 85 -10.45 25.58 -26.90
CA ASP A 85 -11.37 24.44 -26.86
C ASP A 85 -10.61 23.14 -27.12
N LEU A 86 -10.43 22.34 -26.07
CA LEU A 86 -9.74 21.05 -26.13
C LEU A 86 -10.43 20.03 -27.06
N SER A 87 -11.70 20.21 -27.41
CA SER A 87 -12.40 19.33 -28.37
C SER A 87 -11.85 19.47 -29.80
N GLN A 88 -11.14 20.57 -30.09
CA GLN A 88 -10.52 20.83 -31.40
C GLN A 88 -9.02 20.50 -31.43
N ALA A 89 -8.43 20.09 -30.30
CA ALA A 89 -7.04 19.64 -30.29
C ALA A 89 -6.91 18.34 -31.11
N PRO A 90 -5.94 18.25 -32.03
CA PRO A 90 -5.58 16.97 -32.61
C PRO A 90 -5.35 15.97 -31.47
N LYS A 91 -6.01 14.81 -31.48
CA LYS A 91 -5.89 13.78 -30.43
C LYS A 91 -6.47 14.11 -29.05
N ALA A 92 -7.48 14.99 -28.97
CA ALA A 92 -8.25 15.24 -27.73
C ALA A 92 -8.71 13.96 -27.02
N SER A 93 -9.13 12.95 -27.78
CA SER A 93 -9.52 11.63 -27.26
C SER A 93 -8.36 10.86 -26.62
N GLU A 94 -7.12 10.99 -27.11
CA GLU A 94 -5.95 10.35 -26.51
C GLU A 94 -5.61 10.98 -25.15
N ILE A 95 -5.76 12.30 -25.05
CA ILE A 95 -5.59 13.05 -23.79
C ILE A 95 -6.65 12.64 -22.77
N GLU A 96 -7.93 12.61 -23.18
CA GLU A 96 -9.02 12.18 -22.31
C GLU A 96 -8.82 10.74 -21.81
N ASN A 97 -8.44 9.83 -22.71
CA ASN A 97 -8.12 8.45 -22.34
C ASN A 97 -6.96 8.37 -21.33
N ALA A 98 -5.90 9.14 -21.53
CA ALA A 98 -4.77 9.19 -20.61
C ALA A 98 -5.18 9.74 -19.23
N MET A 99 -5.98 10.81 -19.19
CA MET A 99 -6.49 11.40 -17.95
C MET A 99 -7.41 10.43 -17.19
N ASN A 100 -8.30 9.74 -17.90
CA ASN A 100 -9.15 8.70 -17.31
C ASN A 100 -8.31 7.55 -16.73
N ARG A 101 -7.25 7.13 -17.42
CA ARG A 101 -6.33 6.11 -16.92
C ARG A 101 -5.58 6.57 -15.67
N ILE A 102 -5.08 7.82 -15.64
CA ILE A 102 -4.47 8.41 -14.44
C ILE A 102 -5.44 8.38 -13.26
N LYS A 103 -6.71 8.76 -13.47
CA LYS A 103 -7.74 8.76 -12.43
C LYS A 103 -7.96 7.36 -11.84
N VAL A 104 -8.06 6.34 -12.69
CA VAL A 104 -8.22 4.95 -12.25
C VAL A 104 -6.99 4.50 -11.45
N MET A 105 -5.78 4.77 -11.94
CA MET A 105 -4.55 4.38 -11.23
C MET A 105 -4.39 5.11 -9.89
N LYS A 106 -4.72 6.40 -9.79
CA LYS A 106 -4.71 7.14 -8.52
C LYS A 106 -5.66 6.52 -7.49
N LYS A 107 -6.84 6.05 -7.93
CA LYS A 107 -7.77 5.30 -7.07
C LYS A 107 -7.15 3.98 -6.62
N GLU A 108 -6.48 3.26 -7.50
CA GLU A 108 -5.80 2.00 -7.16
C GLU A 108 -4.65 2.22 -6.16
N VAL A 109 -3.86 3.28 -6.33
CA VAL A 109 -2.82 3.69 -5.36
C VAL A 109 -3.43 3.89 -3.97
N LYS A 110 -4.54 4.63 -3.87
CA LYS A 110 -5.25 4.85 -2.60
C LYS A 110 -5.77 3.54 -1.99
N ASN A 111 -6.26 2.61 -2.82
CA ASN A 111 -6.68 1.30 -2.34
C ASN A 111 -5.51 0.50 -1.77
N LYS A 112 -4.34 0.51 -2.42
CA LYS A 112 -3.13 -0.14 -1.92
C LYS A 112 -2.62 0.48 -0.62
N GLU A 113 -2.73 1.80 -0.46
CA GLU A 113 -2.42 2.48 0.80
C GLU A 113 -3.31 2.01 1.95
N ASN A 114 -4.62 1.86 1.70
CA ASN A 114 -5.55 1.31 2.68
C ASN A 114 -5.22 -0.16 3.03
N GLU A 115 -4.84 -0.96 2.03
CA GLU A 115 -4.43 -2.36 2.24
C GLU A 115 -3.18 -2.45 3.13
N ILE A 116 -2.15 -1.64 2.85
CA ILE A 116 -0.96 -1.53 3.70
C ILE A 116 -1.35 -1.14 5.14
N MET A 117 -2.27 -0.19 5.31
CA MET A 117 -2.73 0.21 6.64
C MET A 117 -3.41 -0.94 7.38
N ASN A 118 -4.29 -1.68 6.70
CA ASN A 118 -5.01 -2.82 7.28
C ASN A 118 -4.06 -3.93 7.71
N ILE A 119 -3.11 -4.31 6.85
CA ILE A 119 -2.10 -5.32 7.19
C ILE A 119 -1.20 -4.82 8.34
N GLY A 120 -0.85 -3.53 8.33
CA GLY A 120 -0.10 -2.91 9.43
C GLY A 120 -0.82 -3.01 10.79
N MET A 121 -2.16 -2.93 10.82
CA MET A 121 -2.94 -3.17 12.04
C MET A 121 -2.89 -4.64 12.48
N GLN A 122 -2.95 -5.59 11.53
CA GLN A 122 -2.82 -7.02 11.84
C GLN A 122 -1.45 -7.35 12.44
N ILE A 123 -0.37 -6.83 11.87
CA ILE A 123 0.99 -6.98 12.40
C ILE A 123 1.08 -6.44 13.83
N ARG A 124 0.48 -5.28 14.12
CA ARG A 124 0.46 -4.73 15.49
C ARG A 124 -0.26 -5.64 16.46
N SER A 125 -1.44 -6.16 16.10
CA SER A 125 -2.18 -7.13 16.93
C SER A 125 -1.32 -8.36 17.23
N LEU A 126 -0.74 -8.96 16.20
CA LEU A 126 0.12 -10.13 16.33
C LEU A 126 1.37 -9.84 17.16
N THR A 127 1.93 -8.65 17.07
CA THR A 127 3.09 -8.24 17.88
C THR A 127 2.73 -8.18 19.37
N ILE A 128 1.52 -7.70 19.70
CA ILE A 128 1.02 -7.69 21.08
C ILE A 128 0.78 -9.11 21.58
N GLU A 129 0.13 -9.97 20.78
CA GLU A 129 -0.08 -11.38 21.10
C GLU A 129 1.24 -12.13 21.30
N LYS A 130 2.23 -11.86 20.44
CA LYS A 130 3.58 -12.41 20.55
C LYS A 130 4.24 -12.03 21.88
N GLU A 131 4.12 -10.76 22.29
CA GLU A 131 4.69 -10.30 23.55
C GLU A 131 4.00 -10.93 24.76
N ASP A 132 2.66 -11.06 24.73
CA ASP A 132 1.90 -11.77 25.77
C ASP A 132 2.34 -13.24 25.89
N LEU A 133 2.56 -13.94 24.77
CA LEU A 133 3.10 -15.30 24.76
C LEU A 133 4.52 -15.37 25.36
N ILE A 134 5.38 -14.40 25.07
CA ILE A 134 6.72 -14.31 25.66
C ILE A 134 6.62 -14.14 27.18
N GLN A 135 5.73 -13.27 27.67
CA GLN A 135 5.52 -13.09 29.10
C GLN A 135 5.00 -14.37 29.75
N LYS A 136 3.98 -15.01 29.16
CA LYS A 136 3.45 -16.30 29.64
C LYS A 136 4.56 -17.35 29.74
N TRP A 137 5.41 -17.46 28.73
CA TRP A 137 6.54 -18.40 28.70
C TRP A 137 7.56 -18.12 29.82
N ARG A 138 7.87 -16.85 30.08
CA ARG A 138 8.75 -16.44 31.18
C ARG A 138 8.18 -16.85 32.54
N PHE A 139 6.90 -16.57 32.79
CA PHE A 139 6.26 -16.83 34.07
C PHE A 139 5.85 -18.29 34.29
N SER A 140 5.83 -19.14 33.25
CA SER A 140 5.55 -20.58 33.37
C SER A 140 6.76 -21.44 33.74
N GLY A 141 7.92 -20.84 34.05
CA GLY A 141 9.13 -21.57 34.41
C GLY A 141 9.87 -22.20 33.22
N CYS A 142 9.51 -21.83 31.99
CA CYS A 142 10.09 -22.36 30.76
C CYS A 142 11.50 -21.82 30.44
N GLN A 143 11.93 -20.76 31.13
CA GLN A 143 13.25 -20.14 30.94
C GLN A 143 14.45 -21.10 31.11
N LYS A 144 14.29 -22.21 31.86
CA LYS A 144 15.37 -23.18 32.07
C LYS A 144 15.68 -24.05 30.85
N ASN A 145 14.84 -24.03 29.81
CA ASN A 145 14.93 -24.95 28.66
C ASN A 145 15.45 -24.32 27.35
N GLY A 146 15.96 -23.07 27.39
CA GLY A 146 16.68 -22.44 26.27
C GLY A 146 15.82 -21.98 25.09
N PHE A 147 16.20 -20.85 24.49
CA PHE A 147 15.81 -20.46 23.14
C PHE A 147 16.78 -21.09 22.14
#